data_AF-A0A950BLW1-F1
#
_entry.id   AF-A0A950BLW1-F1
#
_cell.length_a   1.000
_cell.length_b   1.000
_cell.length_c   1.000
_cell.angle_alpha   90.00
_cell.angle_beta   90.00
_cell.angle_gamma   90.00
#
_symmetry.space_group_name_H-M   'P 1'
#
loop_
_entity.id
_entity.type
_entity.pdbx_description
1 polymer ?
#
loop_
_entity_poly.entity_id
_entity_poly.type
_entity_poly.pdbx_seq_one_letter_code
_entity_poly.pdbx_strand_id
1 'polypeptide(L)'
;IRLQEGHNTDVVTGLCLYRAGRDEWIGTVERSVVRFRSLSDAERTDYLRSNRWTGKSGGYGVQDNDPFVSVGRGSFSNVVGLPMERLALLLRIYPEITV
;
A
#
# COMPACT_ATOMS: atom_id res chain seq x y z
N ILE A 1 -6.98 14.04 4.20
CA ILE A 1 -7.97 13.03 4.65
C ILE A 1 -9.42 13.31 4.20
N ARG A 2 -9.97 14.55 4.32
CA ARG A 2 -11.34 14.89 3.86
C ARG A 2 -11.73 14.36 2.47
N LEU A 3 -10.86 14.56 1.47
CA LEU A 3 -11.11 14.14 0.09
C LEU A 3 -11.26 12.62 -0.10
N GLN A 4 -10.77 11.82 0.84
CA GLN A 4 -10.79 10.36 0.75
C GLN A 4 -12.03 9.75 1.41
N GLU A 5 -12.71 10.49 2.30
CA GLU A 5 -13.81 9.98 3.12
C GLU A 5 -15.01 9.54 2.29
N GLY A 6 -15.52 8.34 2.56
CA GLY A 6 -16.64 7.76 1.83
C GLY A 6 -16.26 7.24 0.44
N HIS A 7 -14.99 7.40 0.02
CA HIS A 7 -14.51 6.98 -1.28
C HIS A 7 -13.61 5.74 -1.21
N ASN A 8 -13.62 4.99 -2.31
CA ASN A 8 -12.62 3.98 -2.58
C ASN A 8 -11.41 4.66 -3.23
N THR A 9 -10.21 4.41 -2.70
CA THR A 9 -8.97 4.95 -3.23
C THR A 9 -8.07 3.79 -3.68
N ASP A 10 -7.49 3.93 -4.86
CA ASP A 10 -6.52 2.97 -5.37
C ASP A 10 -5.14 3.18 -4.74
N VAL A 11 -4.52 2.08 -4.35
CA VAL A 11 -3.11 2.01 -3.96
C VAL A 11 -2.40 1.12 -4.96
N VAL A 12 -1.49 1.73 -5.70
CA VAL A 12 -0.76 1.10 -6.79
C VAL A 12 0.70 1.01 -6.41
N THR A 13 1.23 -0.21 -6.35
CA THR A 13 2.61 -0.47 -5.93
C THR A 13 3.35 -1.15 -7.07
N GLY A 14 4.43 -0.52 -7.52
CA GLY A 14 5.37 -1.11 -8.47
C GLY A 14 6.37 -2.00 -7.76
N LEU A 15 6.67 -3.16 -8.35
CA LEU A 15 7.70 -4.09 -7.90
C LEU A 15 8.65 -4.35 -9.08
N CYS A 16 9.95 -4.30 -8.82
CA CYS A 16 10.98 -4.63 -9.79
C CYS A 16 11.97 -5.60 -9.16
N LEU A 17 12.18 -6.75 -9.80
CA LEU A 17 13.29 -7.65 -9.52
C LEU A 17 14.38 -7.38 -10.53
N TYR A 18 15.59 -7.07 -10.07
CA TYR A 18 16.74 -6.80 -10.92
C TYR A 18 17.86 -7.79 -10.59
N ARG A 19 18.41 -8.45 -11.61
CA ARG A 19 19.53 -9.37 -11.45
C ARG A 19 20.85 -8.63 -11.64
N ALA A 20 21.60 -8.52 -10.54
CA ALA A 20 22.93 -7.94 -10.57
C ALA A 20 23.85 -8.73 -11.52
N GLY A 21 24.60 -8.01 -12.36
CA GLY A 21 25.61 -8.60 -13.24
C GLY A 21 25.09 -9.18 -14.56
N ARG A 22 23.78 -9.20 -14.81
CA ARG A 22 23.21 -9.64 -16.11
C ARG A 22 22.32 -8.63 -16.82
N ASP A 23 22.11 -7.44 -16.23
CA ASP A 23 21.21 -6.40 -16.78
C ASP A 23 19.81 -6.91 -17.14
N GLU A 24 19.33 -7.88 -16.36
CA GLU A 24 18.02 -8.51 -16.51
C GLU A 24 17.08 -7.99 -15.41
N TRP A 25 15.84 -7.65 -15.78
CA TRP A 25 14.84 -7.20 -14.82
C TRP A 25 13.43 -7.67 -15.15
N ILE A 26 12.61 -7.75 -14.10
CA ILE A 26 11.19 -8.10 -14.17
C ILE A 26 10.40 -7.09 -13.36
N GLY A 27 9.56 -6.32 -14.05
CA GLY A 27 8.68 -5.33 -13.45
C GLY A 27 7.25 -5.80 -13.40
N THR A 28 6.56 -5.48 -12.32
CA THR A 28 5.12 -5.66 -12.21
C THR A 28 4.49 -4.55 -11.37
N VAL A 29 3.18 -4.41 -11.48
CA VAL A 29 2.40 -3.42 -10.74
C VAL A 29 1.20 -4.15 -10.17
N GLU A 30 0.97 -3.95 -8.88
CA GLU A 30 -0.19 -4.48 -8.18
C GLU A 30 -1.09 -3.34 -7.73
N ARG A 31 -2.40 -3.57 -7.83
CA ARG A 31 -3.43 -2.60 -7.47
C ARG A 31 -4.28 -3.16 -6.35
N SER A 32 -4.41 -2.39 -5.28
CA SER A 32 -5.37 -2.63 -4.21
C SER A 32 -6.28 -1.43 -4.04
N VAL A 33 -7.42 -1.64 -3.40
CA VAL A 33 -8.41 -0.61 -3.10
C VAL A 33 -8.53 -0.51 -1.59
N VAL A 34 -8.30 0.68 -1.06
CA VAL A 34 -8.64 1.01 0.32
C VAL A 34 -9.95 1.76 0.37
N ARG A 35 -10.71 1.59 1.45
CA ARG A 35 -11.96 2.29 1.68
C ARG A 35 -11.82 3.13 2.94
N PHE A 36 -12.23 4.38 2.84
CA PHE A 36 -12.33 5.27 3.98
C PHE A 36 -13.78 5.36 4.43
N ARG A 37 -14.04 5.14 5.71
CA ARG A 37 -15.31 5.59 6.29
C ARG A 37 -15.28 7.09 6.54
N SER A 38 -16.44 7.67 6.74
CA SER A 38 -16.54 9.05 7.23
C SER A 38 -15.99 9.13 8.65
N LEU A 39 -15.30 10.23 8.94
CA LEU A 39 -14.92 10.62 10.30
C LEU A 39 -15.83 11.76 10.77
N SER A 40 -16.19 11.74 12.05
CA SER A 40 -16.70 12.93 12.73
C SER A 40 -15.63 14.02 12.79
N ASP A 41 -16.04 15.28 12.98
CA ASP A 41 -15.08 16.38 13.11
C ASP A 41 -14.17 16.24 14.34
N ALA A 42 -14.65 15.59 15.42
CA ALA A 42 -13.84 15.27 16.59
C ALA A 42 -12.73 14.26 16.24
N GLU A 43 -13.08 13.10 15.66
CA GLU A 43 -12.10 12.08 15.24
C GLU A 43 -11.05 12.66 14.27
N ARG A 44 -11.49 13.50 13.33
CA ARG A 44 -10.62 14.18 12.38
C ARG A 44 -9.64 15.11 13.08
N THR A 45 -10.12 15.92 14.02
CA THR A 45 -9.30 16.86 14.78
C THR A 45 -8.26 16.12 15.62
N ASP A 46 -8.67 15.06 16.30
CA ASP A 46 -7.78 14.23 17.11
C ASP A 46 -6.73 13.52 16.26
N TYR A 47 -7.12 12.99 15.10
CA TYR A 47 -6.19 12.39 14.17
C TYR A 47 -5.13 13.38 13.67
N LEU A 48 -5.55 14.61 13.30
CA LEU A 48 -4.60 15.65 12.88
C LEU A 48 -3.65 16.06 14.00
N ARG A 49 -4.14 16.17 15.25
CA ARG A 49 -3.32 16.48 16.43
C ARG A 49 -2.33 15.36 16.78
N SER A 50 -2.65 14.11 16.47
CA SER A 50 -1.79 12.96 16.76
C SER A 50 -0.48 12.94 15.97
N ASN A 51 -0.36 13.74 14.89
CA ASN A 51 0.75 13.72 13.93
C ASN A 51 1.01 12.37 13.24
N ARG A 52 0.14 11.37 13.43
CA ARG A 52 0.26 10.04 12.79
C ARG A 52 0.24 10.08 11.27
N TRP A 53 -0.31 11.13 10.67
CA TRP A 53 -0.38 11.32 9.23
C TRP A 53 0.97 11.74 8.60
N THR A 54 1.93 12.19 9.42
CA THR A 54 3.21 12.70 8.95
C THR A 54 4.03 11.61 8.27
N GLY A 55 4.63 11.94 7.11
CA GLY A 55 5.46 11.00 6.36
C GLY A 55 4.68 9.89 5.63
N LYS A 56 3.35 9.97 5.56
CA LYS A 56 2.50 8.98 4.91
C LYS A 56 1.81 9.56 3.69
N SER A 57 1.93 8.86 2.55
CA SER A 57 1.17 9.20 1.35
C SER A 57 -0.33 9.12 1.65
N GLY A 58 -1.11 10.11 1.20
CA GLY A 58 -2.53 10.22 1.54
C GLY A 58 -2.83 10.61 2.99
N GLY A 59 -1.83 10.68 3.87
CA GLY A 59 -1.97 11.05 5.28
C GLY A 59 -2.69 10.00 6.12
N TYR A 60 -2.50 8.71 5.82
CA TYR A 60 -3.02 7.58 6.59
C TYR A 60 -2.03 6.40 6.58
N GLY A 61 -2.15 5.48 7.54
CA GLY A 61 -1.37 4.24 7.60
C GLY A 61 -2.22 3.03 7.94
N VAL A 62 -2.41 2.13 6.98
CA VAL A 62 -3.17 0.88 7.21
C VAL A 62 -2.44 -0.06 8.19
N GLN A 63 -1.11 -0.09 8.15
CA GLN A 63 -0.28 -0.89 9.06
C GLN A 63 -0.34 -0.41 10.50
N ASP A 64 -0.63 0.88 10.70
CA ASP A 64 -0.71 1.50 12.01
C ASP A 64 -2.12 1.33 12.62
N ASN A 65 -3.02 0.62 11.93
CA ASN A 65 -4.42 0.45 12.29
C ASN A 65 -5.18 1.78 12.46
N ASP A 66 -4.99 2.72 11.51
CA ASP A 66 -5.82 3.92 11.47
C ASP A 66 -7.32 3.52 11.37
N PRO A 67 -8.20 3.96 12.29
CA PRO A 67 -9.52 3.35 12.53
C PRO A 67 -10.56 3.67 11.45
N PHE A 68 -10.18 4.44 10.44
CA PHE A 68 -11.06 4.96 9.41
C PHE A 68 -10.75 4.42 8.01
N VAL A 69 -9.70 3.61 7.86
CA VAL A 69 -9.26 3.07 6.59
C VAL A 69 -9.12 1.55 6.68
N SER A 70 -9.61 0.84 5.67
CA SER A 70 -9.46 -0.61 5.56
C SER A 70 -9.18 -1.02 4.12
N VAL A 71 -8.55 -2.18 3.94
CA VAL A 71 -8.37 -2.77 2.62
C VAL A 71 -9.71 -3.36 2.17
N GLY A 72 -10.31 -2.79 1.13
CA GLY A 72 -11.58 -3.26 0.57
C GLY A 72 -11.40 -4.34 -0.48
N ARG A 73 -10.34 -4.27 -1.28
CA ARG A 73 -9.99 -5.27 -2.31
C ARG A 73 -8.48 -5.28 -2.55
N GLY A 74 -7.93 -6.45 -2.88
CA GLY A 74 -6.51 -6.61 -3.18
C GLY A 74 -5.73 -7.10 -1.96
N SER A 75 -4.47 -6.69 -1.84
CA SER A 75 -3.53 -7.20 -0.85
C SER A 75 -3.18 -6.15 0.19
N PHE A 76 -3.16 -6.56 1.46
CA PHE A 76 -2.68 -5.71 2.55
C PHE A 76 -1.20 -5.37 2.38
N SER A 77 -0.36 -6.34 2.01
CA SER A 77 1.07 -6.14 1.80
C SER A 77 1.33 -5.14 0.67
N ASN A 78 0.53 -5.18 -0.39
CA ASN A 78 0.55 -4.18 -1.45
C ASN A 78 0.27 -2.77 -0.93
N VAL A 79 -0.76 -2.61 -0.09
CA VAL A 79 -1.12 -1.30 0.50
C VAL A 79 -0.03 -0.79 1.45
N VAL A 80 0.65 -1.69 2.17
CA VAL A 80 1.80 -1.36 3.02
C VAL A 80 3.01 -0.92 2.18
N GLY A 81 3.16 -1.45 0.97
CA GLY A 81 4.16 -0.99 -0.01
C GLY A 81 5.01 -2.09 -0.62
N LEU A 82 4.77 -3.37 -0.32
CA LEU A 82 5.43 -4.49 -0.99
C LEU A 82 4.42 -5.61 -1.25
N PRO A 83 4.00 -5.87 -2.51
CA PRO A 83 3.03 -6.92 -2.81
C PRO A 83 3.68 -8.30 -2.64
N MET A 84 3.65 -8.82 -1.41
CA MET A 84 4.35 -10.04 -1.00
C MET A 84 3.89 -11.28 -1.76
N GLU A 85 2.59 -11.39 -2.04
CA GLU A 85 2.03 -12.50 -2.82
C GLU A 85 2.58 -12.50 -4.24
N ARG A 86 2.66 -11.31 -4.85
CA ARG A 86 3.21 -11.14 -6.19
C ARG A 86 4.72 -11.37 -6.23
N LEU A 87 5.44 -10.86 -5.23
CA LEU A 87 6.87 -11.09 -5.06
C LEU A 87 7.19 -12.59 -4.94
N ALA A 88 6.49 -13.31 -4.07
CA ALA A 88 6.68 -14.74 -3.88
C ALA A 88 6.41 -15.53 -5.18
N LEU A 89 5.37 -15.14 -5.92
CA LEU A 89 5.07 -15.73 -7.23
C LEU A 89 6.20 -15.50 -8.23
N LEU A 90 6.71 -14.26 -8.33
CA LEU A 90 7.79 -13.93 -9.26
C LEU A 90 9.08 -14.68 -8.91
N LEU A 91 9.47 -14.75 -7.64
CA LEU A 91 10.66 -15.50 -7.21
C LEU A 91 10.54 -17.00 -7.51
N ARG A 92 9.32 -17.55 -7.49
CA ARG A 92 9.08 -18.94 -7.88
C ARG A 92 9.16 -19.17 -9.39
N ILE A 93 8.68 -18.22 -10.19
CA ILE A 93 8.66 -18.32 -11.66
C ILE A 93 10.06 -18.07 -12.24
N TYR A 94 10.84 -17.19 -11.61
CA TYR A 94 12.15 -16.74 -12.08
C TYR A 94 13.24 -17.04 -11.02
N PRO A 95 13.46 -18.32 -10.65
CA PRO A 95 14.44 -18.67 -9.64
C PRO A 95 15.86 -18.16 -9.98
N GLU A 96 16.19 -18.08 -11.27
CA GLU A 96 17.48 -17.61 -11.79
C GLU A 96 17.78 -16.14 -11.48
N ILE A 97 16.78 -15.31 -11.17
CA ILE A 97 17.00 -13.93 -10.73
C ILE A 97 17.61 -13.86 -9.33
N THR A 98 17.39 -14.91 -8.53
CA THR A 98 17.84 -14.98 -7.13
C THR A 98 19.26 -15.53 -6.98
N VAL A 99 19.87 -16.03 -8.06
CA VAL A 99 21.17 -16.73 -8.08
C VAL A 99 22.23 -15.96 -8.86
#